data_AF-A0A6P7RZW8-F1
#
_entry.id   AF-A0A6P7RZW8-F1
#
_cell.length_a   1.000
_cell.length_b   1.000
_cell.length_c   1.000
_cell.angle_alpha   90.00
_cell.angle_beta   90.00
_cell.angle_gamma   90.00
#
_symmetry.space_group_name_H-M   'P 1'
#
loop_
_entity.id
_entity.type
_entity.pdbx_description
1 polymer ?
#
loop_
_entity_poly.entity_id
_entity_poly.type
_entity_poly.pdbx_seq_one_letter_code
_entity_poly.pdbx_strand_id
1 'polypeptide(L)'
;MATSPVLPTEDGQGFLGIDDLHFSLQAEQEDTQKKTFTCWINSQLAKHTAPSVVSDLFADIKKGHVLLDLLEVLSGQQLPRDKGSNTFQCRINIEHALTFLKNRSIKLINIHVADIVEGNPSIILGLIWTIILHFHIEKLAQTLSCDYNQPSPEVVSVVASSPTSSPPTKKCSKAQAQARWQWSAKKALLQWAQEQCAGSESVNVTDFKASWRNGMAFLAVIHALRPDLIDMDSMRHRSNKDNLKEAFRIAEHELKIPKLLEPEDVDVVNPDEKSIMTYVAQFLKYSKDAPGPGGSTQAKVRDAMVWLTLQEKRFQKMLKDSASETYSNKYHSLLSFMESLNEEKESFVDVLSLKGRMGELNEDESRLQQGWASLMHQVAEWRAQLDDALPSPLKETEAWLKDIEGVVQEGVPTSQSYSEARTLIQGKLSSFKSLMGSFDYHSDVLMAFQTNAEKSLPAVPPAKLEEMTRRFVTVPVHKLCE
;
A
#
# COMPACT_ATOMS: atom_id res chain seq x y z
N MET A 1 34.67 -80.25 10.88
CA MET A 1 34.71 -79.10 9.96
C MET A 1 33.54 -78.19 10.31
N ALA A 2 33.90 -76.95 10.69
CA ALA A 2 33.12 -75.75 11.00
C ALA A 2 31.59 -75.82 11.16
N THR A 3 31.12 -75.54 12.38
CA THR A 3 29.92 -74.73 12.65
C THR A 3 30.14 -73.94 13.95
N SER A 4 30.43 -72.65 13.80
CA SER A 4 30.44 -71.64 14.87
C SER A 4 29.15 -70.81 14.82
N PRO A 5 28.74 -70.14 15.91
CA PRO A 5 27.38 -69.70 16.14
C PRO A 5 27.03 -68.36 15.47
N VAL A 6 25.74 -68.17 15.23
CA VAL A 6 25.11 -66.93 14.73
C VAL A 6 25.27 -65.80 15.76
N LEU A 7 25.78 -64.65 15.31
CA LEU A 7 25.68 -63.35 15.98
C LEU A 7 24.54 -62.53 15.33
N PRO A 8 23.82 -61.69 16.10
CA PRO A 8 22.70 -60.91 15.57
C PRO A 8 23.15 -59.56 15.00
N THR A 9 22.39 -59.12 13.98
CA THR A 9 22.10 -57.72 13.58
C THR A 9 23.23 -56.70 13.52
N GLU A 10 23.49 -56.19 12.31
CA GLU A 10 23.62 -54.74 12.12
C GLU A 10 22.62 -54.28 11.06
N ASP A 11 21.82 -53.33 11.49
CA ASP A 11 20.69 -52.74 10.83
C ASP A 11 21.09 -52.02 9.54
N GLY A 12 20.13 -52.01 8.60
CA GLY A 12 20.17 -51.18 7.42
C GLY A 12 20.46 -49.73 7.80
N GLN A 13 21.66 -49.27 7.45
CA GLN A 13 21.99 -47.85 7.45
C GLN A 13 21.19 -47.21 6.32
N GLY A 14 19.99 -46.74 6.71
CA GLY A 14 19.03 -46.09 5.86
C GLY A 14 19.65 -44.90 5.15
N PHE A 15 19.46 -44.87 3.84
CA PHE A 15 19.72 -43.76 2.95
C PHE A 15 18.73 -42.62 3.26
N LEU A 16 18.85 -41.97 4.43
CA LEU A 16 18.07 -40.79 4.87
C LEU A 16 18.88 -39.51 4.63
N GLY A 17 19.48 -39.36 3.45
CA GLY A 17 20.71 -38.57 3.32
C GLY A 17 20.59 -37.12 2.86
N ILE A 18 19.60 -36.73 2.04
CA ILE A 18 19.61 -35.42 1.37
C ILE A 18 18.21 -34.81 1.25
N ASP A 19 17.22 -35.61 0.84
CA ASP A 19 15.84 -35.12 0.65
C ASP A 19 15.18 -34.71 1.98
N ASP A 20 15.47 -35.45 3.06
CA ASP A 20 14.95 -35.18 4.41
C ASP A 20 15.55 -33.89 5.00
N LEU A 21 16.85 -33.65 4.75
CA LEU A 21 17.53 -32.42 5.17
C LEU A 21 17.03 -31.20 4.39
N HIS A 22 16.82 -31.34 3.07
CA HIS A 22 16.27 -30.27 2.24
C HIS A 22 14.82 -29.94 2.65
N PHE A 23 14.01 -30.96 2.92
CA PHE A 23 12.63 -30.78 3.41
C PHE A 23 12.60 -30.08 4.77
N SER A 24 13.47 -30.49 5.70
CA SER A 24 13.60 -29.87 7.02
C SER A 24 14.04 -28.39 6.93
N LEU A 25 15.00 -28.07 6.08
CA LEU A 25 15.48 -26.69 5.89
C LEU A 25 14.41 -25.80 5.24
N GLN A 26 13.64 -26.35 4.28
CA GLN A 26 12.55 -25.61 3.66
C GLN A 26 11.41 -25.34 4.65
N ALA A 27 11.07 -26.31 5.51
CA ALA A 27 10.05 -26.14 6.53
C ALA A 27 10.44 -25.07 7.58
N GLU A 28 11.71 -25.02 7.98
CA GLU A 28 12.25 -24.00 8.89
C GLU A 28 12.17 -22.58 8.29
N GLN A 29 12.48 -22.46 6.98
CA GLN A 29 12.34 -21.19 6.25
C GLN A 29 10.88 -20.77 6.10
N GLU A 30 9.96 -21.72 5.83
CA GLU A 30 8.53 -21.43 5.75
C GLU A 30 7.96 -21.00 7.11
N ASP A 31 8.40 -21.59 8.22
CA ASP A 31 8.00 -21.18 9.58
C ASP A 31 8.52 -19.77 9.92
N THR A 32 9.79 -19.50 9.60
CA THR A 32 10.40 -18.17 9.76
C THR A 32 9.66 -17.11 8.95
N GLN A 33 9.38 -17.39 7.67
CA GLN A 33 8.59 -16.51 6.81
C GLN A 33 7.18 -16.32 7.38
N LYS A 34 6.52 -17.38 7.84
CA LYS A 34 5.18 -17.31 8.44
C LYS A 34 5.16 -16.35 9.62
N LYS A 35 6.09 -16.49 10.58
CA LYS A 35 6.19 -15.60 11.75
C LYS A 35 6.45 -14.16 11.33
N THR A 36 7.46 -13.94 10.50
CA THR A 36 7.87 -12.61 10.03
C THR A 36 6.73 -11.90 9.30
N PHE A 37 6.06 -12.60 8.38
CA PHE A 37 4.95 -12.05 7.61
C PHE A 37 3.71 -11.83 8.47
N THR A 38 3.44 -12.69 9.46
CA THR A 38 2.35 -12.48 10.43
C THR A 38 2.58 -11.22 11.24
N CYS A 39 3.78 -11.03 11.81
CA CYS A 39 4.14 -9.83 12.55
C CYS A 39 4.06 -8.58 11.66
N TRP A 40 4.55 -8.68 10.42
CA TRP A 40 4.48 -7.58 9.47
C TRP A 40 3.04 -7.20 9.14
N ILE A 41 2.17 -8.18 8.83
CA ILE A 41 0.74 -7.93 8.55
C ILE A 41 0.08 -7.25 9.75
N ASN A 42 0.29 -7.78 10.96
CA ASN A 42 -0.28 -7.21 12.18
C ASN A 42 0.20 -5.77 12.41
N SER A 43 1.45 -5.44 12.09
CA SER A 43 1.97 -4.06 12.16
C SER A 43 1.30 -3.11 11.16
N GLN A 44 0.80 -3.61 10.03
CA GLN A 44 0.03 -2.80 9.09
C GLN A 44 -1.43 -2.71 9.55
N LEU A 45 -2.07 -3.83 9.89
CA LEU A 45 -3.47 -3.86 10.31
C LEU A 45 -3.74 -3.04 11.56
N ALA A 46 -2.75 -2.87 12.45
CA ALA A 46 -2.85 -1.96 13.60
C ALA A 46 -3.13 -0.49 13.21
N LYS A 47 -2.85 -0.10 11.96
CA LYS A 47 -3.12 1.26 11.42
C LYS A 47 -4.51 1.38 10.80
N HIS A 48 -5.22 0.26 10.64
CA HIS A 48 -6.57 0.26 10.07
C HIS A 48 -7.57 0.82 11.07
N THR A 49 -8.64 1.46 10.57
CA THR A 49 -9.70 2.04 11.40
C THR A 49 -10.41 0.99 12.26
N ALA A 50 -10.48 -0.25 11.78
CA ALA A 50 -10.92 -1.43 12.53
C ALA A 50 -9.79 -2.48 12.51
N PRO A 51 -8.95 -2.55 13.55
CA PRO A 51 -7.77 -3.41 13.54
C PRO A 51 -8.16 -4.89 13.64
N SER A 52 -7.83 -5.64 12.60
CA SER A 52 -7.88 -7.10 12.57
C SER A 52 -6.54 -7.67 13.04
N VAL A 53 -6.54 -8.80 13.76
CA VAL A 53 -5.30 -9.48 14.18
C VAL A 53 -5.25 -10.86 13.54
N VAL A 54 -4.11 -11.15 12.91
CA VAL A 54 -3.78 -12.47 12.38
C VAL A 54 -3.11 -13.29 13.47
N SER A 55 -3.69 -14.44 13.80
CA SER A 55 -3.14 -15.40 14.76
C SER A 55 -2.47 -16.56 14.03
N ASP A 56 -3.13 -17.09 13.00
CA ASP A 56 -2.55 -18.10 12.11
C ASP A 56 -2.72 -17.67 10.66
N LEU A 57 -1.60 -17.22 10.06
CA LEU A 57 -1.55 -16.74 8.69
C LEU A 57 -2.26 -17.65 7.68
N PHE A 58 -2.05 -18.96 7.79
CA PHE A 58 -2.58 -19.91 6.80
C PHE A 58 -4.06 -20.19 6.99
N ALA A 59 -4.60 -19.99 8.20
CA ALA A 59 -6.03 -20.15 8.48
C ALA A 59 -6.80 -18.85 8.20
N ASP A 60 -6.25 -17.71 8.63
CA ASP A 60 -6.94 -16.42 8.63
C ASP A 60 -7.04 -15.81 7.23
N ILE A 61 -6.04 -16.03 6.36
CA ILE A 61 -6.05 -15.56 4.97
C ILE A 61 -7.13 -16.25 4.12
N LYS A 62 -7.54 -17.48 4.47
CA LYS A 62 -8.51 -18.30 3.69
C LYS A 62 -9.86 -17.61 3.49
N LYS A 63 -10.23 -16.71 4.41
CA LYS A 63 -11.50 -15.97 4.37
C LYS A 63 -11.48 -14.77 3.42
N GLY A 64 -10.29 -14.33 2.97
CA GLY A 64 -10.11 -13.15 2.12
C GLY A 64 -10.24 -11.79 2.84
N HIS A 65 -10.98 -11.71 3.95
CA HIS A 65 -11.18 -10.44 4.67
C HIS A 65 -9.87 -9.80 5.15
N VAL A 66 -8.97 -10.59 5.74
CA VAL A 66 -7.64 -10.10 6.20
C VAL A 66 -6.82 -9.56 5.03
N LEU A 67 -6.89 -10.23 3.87
CA LEU A 67 -6.17 -9.81 2.67
C LEU A 67 -6.72 -8.48 2.14
N LEU A 68 -8.05 -8.32 2.16
CA LEU A 68 -8.69 -7.05 1.81
C LEU A 68 -8.28 -5.95 2.79
N ASP A 69 -8.40 -6.16 4.10
CA ASP A 69 -8.00 -5.20 5.14
C ASP A 69 -6.54 -4.74 4.94
N LEU A 70 -5.64 -5.68 4.71
CA LEU A 70 -4.23 -5.39 4.44
C LEU A 70 -4.07 -4.50 3.20
N LEU A 71 -4.73 -4.84 2.10
CA LEU A 71 -4.63 -4.06 0.86
C LEU A 71 -5.26 -2.67 1.00
N GLU A 72 -6.33 -2.53 1.78
CA GLU A 72 -6.91 -1.21 2.09
C GLU A 72 -5.94 -0.35 2.89
N VAL A 73 -5.31 -0.90 3.94
CA VAL A 73 -4.29 -0.18 4.71
C VAL A 73 -3.12 0.25 3.83
N LEU A 74 -2.63 -0.64 2.97
CA LEU A 74 -1.45 -0.38 2.14
C LEU A 74 -1.72 0.57 0.97
N SER A 75 -2.97 0.66 0.52
CA SER A 75 -3.36 1.47 -0.64
C SER A 75 -4.15 2.73 -0.31
N GLY A 76 -4.70 2.83 0.91
CA GLY A 76 -5.63 3.89 1.30
C GLY A 76 -7.00 3.80 0.63
N GLN A 77 -7.28 2.75 -0.16
CA GLN A 77 -8.51 2.59 -0.93
C GLN A 77 -9.42 1.56 -0.28
N GLN A 78 -10.73 1.81 -0.29
CA GLN A 78 -11.74 0.82 0.13
C GLN A 78 -11.97 -0.20 -0.99
N LEU A 79 -12.03 -1.48 -0.64
CA LEU A 79 -12.20 -2.59 -1.57
C LEU A 79 -13.58 -3.24 -1.46
N PRO A 80 -14.12 -3.81 -2.55
CA PRO A 80 -15.38 -4.54 -2.50
C PRO A 80 -15.31 -5.74 -1.57
N ARG A 81 -16.25 -5.82 -0.63
CA ARG A 81 -16.31 -6.85 0.40
C ARG A 81 -17.67 -7.50 0.43
N ASP A 82 -17.64 -8.80 0.54
CA ASP A 82 -18.80 -9.63 0.39
C ASP A 82 -19.10 -10.32 1.73
N LYS A 83 -20.36 -10.24 2.18
CA LYS A 83 -20.74 -10.54 3.57
C LYS A 83 -21.06 -12.03 3.73
N GLY A 84 -20.23 -12.74 4.48
CA GLY A 84 -20.46 -14.15 4.82
C GLY A 84 -19.16 -14.92 5.02
N SER A 85 -19.26 -16.14 5.55
CA SER A 85 -18.10 -17.02 5.81
C SER A 85 -18.17 -18.36 5.07
N ASN A 86 -19.12 -18.52 4.14
CA ASN A 86 -19.19 -19.73 3.33
C ASN A 86 -18.06 -19.74 2.27
N THR A 87 -17.72 -20.92 1.77
CA THR A 87 -16.60 -21.10 0.82
C THR A 87 -16.74 -20.26 -0.44
N PHE A 88 -17.97 -20.07 -0.94
CA PHE A 88 -18.24 -19.24 -2.11
C PHE A 88 -17.88 -17.78 -1.85
N GLN A 89 -18.27 -17.23 -0.69
CA GLN A 89 -17.97 -15.86 -0.31
C GLN A 89 -16.48 -15.63 -0.08
N CYS A 90 -15.80 -16.59 0.56
CA CYS A 90 -14.35 -16.56 0.73
C CYS A 90 -13.64 -16.48 -0.63
N ARG A 91 -14.08 -17.27 -1.63
CA ARG A 91 -13.53 -17.21 -3.00
C ARG A 91 -13.70 -15.83 -3.62
N ILE A 92 -14.89 -15.23 -3.53
CA ILE A 92 -15.15 -13.90 -4.09
C ILE A 92 -14.27 -12.83 -3.42
N ASN A 93 -14.16 -12.85 -2.09
CA ASN A 93 -13.31 -11.90 -1.36
C ASN A 93 -11.83 -12.02 -1.77
N ILE A 94 -11.33 -13.25 -1.96
CA ILE A 94 -9.98 -13.48 -2.47
C ILE A 94 -9.86 -13.02 -3.94
N GLU A 95 -10.87 -13.28 -4.78
CA GLU A 95 -10.90 -12.83 -6.17
C GLU A 95 -10.84 -11.29 -6.27
N HIS A 96 -11.57 -10.56 -5.43
CA HIS A 96 -11.48 -9.11 -5.34
C HIS A 96 -10.06 -8.65 -4.99
N ALA A 97 -9.44 -9.26 -3.98
CA ALA A 97 -8.07 -8.93 -3.58
C ALA A 97 -7.04 -9.20 -4.70
N LEU A 98 -7.11 -10.37 -5.35
CA LEU A 98 -6.21 -10.70 -6.45
C LEU A 98 -6.44 -9.83 -7.69
N THR A 99 -7.70 -9.46 -7.97
CA THR A 99 -8.06 -8.54 -9.06
C THR A 99 -7.50 -7.16 -8.81
N PHE A 100 -7.59 -6.65 -7.58
CA PHE A 100 -6.96 -5.39 -7.19
C PHE A 100 -5.45 -5.39 -7.45
N LEU A 101 -4.74 -6.45 -7.06
CA LEU A 101 -3.31 -6.60 -7.32
C LEU A 101 -2.99 -6.61 -8.82
N LYS A 102 -3.78 -7.34 -9.63
CA LYS A 102 -3.63 -7.39 -11.09
C LYS A 102 -3.87 -6.02 -11.74
N ASN A 103 -4.86 -5.26 -11.26
CA ASN A 103 -5.17 -3.93 -11.77
C ASN A 103 -4.02 -2.93 -11.52
N ARG A 104 -3.24 -3.14 -10.45
CA ARG A 104 -1.99 -2.41 -10.19
C ARG A 104 -0.77 -2.97 -10.94
N SER A 105 -0.99 -3.80 -11.96
CA SER A 105 0.05 -4.44 -12.78
C SER A 105 1.00 -5.36 -12.00
N ILE A 106 0.61 -5.84 -10.81
CA ILE A 106 1.37 -6.82 -10.03
C ILE A 106 1.08 -8.21 -10.61
N LYS A 107 2.13 -8.94 -11.00
CA LYS A 107 1.93 -10.30 -11.50
C LYS A 107 1.88 -11.32 -10.37
N LEU A 108 0.84 -12.12 -10.43
CA LEU A 108 0.58 -13.24 -9.54
C LEU A 108 0.93 -14.53 -10.28
N ILE A 109 2.19 -14.94 -10.22
CA ILE A 109 2.69 -16.15 -10.89
C ILE A 109 2.41 -17.33 -9.98
N ASN A 110 1.69 -18.34 -10.47
CA ASN A 110 1.33 -19.56 -9.73
C ASN A 110 0.57 -19.29 -8.41
N ILE A 111 -0.23 -18.23 -8.37
CA ILE A 111 -1.11 -17.91 -7.24
C ILE A 111 -2.55 -17.99 -7.73
N HIS A 112 -3.26 -19.03 -7.28
CA HIS A 112 -4.66 -19.24 -7.63
C HIS A 112 -5.57 -19.16 -6.40
N VAL A 113 -6.83 -18.76 -6.65
CA VAL A 113 -7.84 -18.57 -5.60
C VAL A 113 -8.10 -19.86 -4.81
N ALA A 114 -8.15 -21.00 -5.51
CA ALA A 114 -8.44 -22.31 -4.90
C ALA A 114 -7.42 -22.66 -3.82
N ASP A 115 -6.12 -22.51 -4.13
CA ASP A 115 -5.04 -22.84 -3.21
C ASP A 115 -5.03 -21.95 -1.95
N ILE A 116 -5.41 -20.68 -2.10
CA ILE A 116 -5.53 -19.73 -0.97
C ILE A 116 -6.71 -20.13 -0.08
N VAL A 117 -7.85 -20.50 -0.68
CA VAL A 117 -9.02 -20.98 0.06
C VAL A 117 -8.74 -22.31 0.78
N GLU A 118 -7.86 -23.15 0.22
CA GLU A 118 -7.43 -24.39 0.85
C GLU A 118 -6.46 -24.15 2.01
N GLY A 119 -5.71 -23.04 1.95
CA GLY A 119 -4.73 -22.67 2.98
C GLY A 119 -3.32 -23.17 2.65
N ASN A 120 -2.97 -23.30 1.38
CA ASN A 120 -1.67 -23.80 0.95
C ASN A 120 -0.52 -22.87 1.43
N PRO A 121 0.38 -23.32 2.32
CA PRO A 121 1.41 -22.49 2.94
C PRO A 121 2.29 -21.76 1.92
N SER A 122 2.89 -22.48 0.97
CA SER A 122 3.86 -21.90 0.03
C SER A 122 3.21 -20.86 -0.89
N ILE A 123 1.94 -21.06 -1.27
CA ILE A 123 1.18 -20.11 -2.10
C ILE A 123 0.79 -18.87 -1.29
N ILE A 124 0.36 -19.03 -0.04
CA ILE A 124 0.05 -17.90 0.85
C ILE A 124 1.32 -17.09 1.11
N LEU A 125 2.43 -17.72 1.48
CA LEU A 125 3.71 -17.03 1.66
C LEU A 125 4.17 -16.32 0.38
N GLY A 126 4.01 -16.96 -0.79
CA GLY A 126 4.30 -16.35 -2.09
C GLY A 126 3.46 -15.10 -2.38
N LEU A 127 2.16 -15.15 -2.07
CA LEU A 127 1.25 -14.01 -2.21
C LEU A 127 1.61 -12.86 -1.27
N ILE A 128 1.80 -13.14 0.01
CA ILE A 128 2.15 -12.12 1.00
C ILE A 128 3.50 -11.50 0.69
N TRP A 129 4.49 -12.30 0.27
CA TRP A 129 5.77 -11.78 -0.21
C TRP A 129 5.59 -10.83 -1.40
N THR A 130 4.75 -11.19 -2.37
CA THR A 130 4.48 -10.33 -3.53
C THR A 130 3.90 -8.98 -3.11
N ILE A 131 3.04 -8.96 -2.08
CA ILE A 131 2.47 -7.75 -1.51
C ILE A 131 3.54 -6.92 -0.78
N ILE A 132 4.34 -7.55 0.09
CA ILE A 132 5.44 -6.89 0.82
C ILE A 132 6.43 -6.28 -0.17
N LEU A 133 6.87 -7.06 -1.16
CA LEU A 133 7.83 -6.63 -2.16
C LEU A 133 7.31 -5.38 -2.87
N HIS A 134 6.06 -5.38 -3.35
CA HIS A 134 5.54 -4.27 -4.13
C HIS A 134 5.19 -3.04 -3.28
N PHE A 135 4.36 -3.21 -2.24
CA PHE A 135 3.82 -2.09 -1.46
C PHE A 135 4.80 -1.53 -0.44
N HIS A 136 5.80 -2.32 -0.03
CA HIS A 136 6.75 -1.91 0.99
C HIS A 136 8.13 -1.68 0.38
N ILE A 137 8.76 -2.71 -0.18
CA ILE A 137 10.17 -2.64 -0.58
C ILE A 137 10.35 -1.83 -1.87
N GLU A 138 9.59 -2.12 -2.92
CA GLU A 138 9.67 -1.42 -4.21
C GLU A 138 9.29 0.06 -4.06
N LYS A 139 8.19 0.36 -3.36
CA LYS A 139 7.82 1.75 -3.06
C LYS A 139 8.93 2.51 -2.33
N LEU A 140 9.54 1.91 -1.31
CA LEU A 140 10.67 2.53 -0.61
C LEU A 140 11.91 2.67 -1.53
N ALA A 141 12.25 1.66 -2.31
CA ALA A 141 13.40 1.72 -3.21
C ALA A 141 13.24 2.78 -4.32
N GLN A 142 12.02 3.02 -4.79
CA GLN A 142 11.74 4.05 -5.80
C GLN A 142 12.05 5.46 -5.27
N THR A 143 11.75 5.76 -4.00
CA THR A 143 12.05 7.09 -3.47
C THR A 143 13.56 7.31 -3.34
N LEU A 144 14.35 6.27 -3.02
CA LEU A 144 15.81 6.36 -3.01
C LEU A 144 16.36 6.76 -4.39
N SER A 145 15.75 6.27 -5.47
CA SER A 145 16.19 6.57 -6.84
C SER A 145 15.89 8.02 -7.27
N CYS A 146 14.97 8.72 -6.60
CA CYS A 146 14.68 10.13 -6.88
C CYS A 146 15.73 11.08 -6.32
N ASP A 147 16.40 10.70 -5.22
CA ASP A 147 17.45 11.51 -4.56
C ASP A 147 18.78 11.52 -5.35
N TYR A 148 18.97 10.61 -6.32
CA TYR A 148 20.20 10.49 -7.13
C TYR A 148 20.12 11.14 -8.52
N ASN A 149 19.06 11.85 -8.87
CA ASN A 149 19.03 12.64 -10.11
C ASN A 149 19.78 13.99 -9.96
N GLN A 150 21.05 13.93 -9.55
CA GLN A 150 22.05 14.90 -10.00
C GLN A 150 22.79 14.32 -11.20
N PRO A 151 22.90 15.03 -12.33
CA PRO A 151 23.71 14.57 -13.43
C PRO A 151 25.19 14.58 -12.99
N SER A 152 25.79 13.39 -12.91
CA SER A 152 27.24 13.27 -12.78
C SER A 152 27.90 13.87 -14.03
N PRO A 153 28.95 14.68 -13.89
CA PRO A 153 29.52 15.44 -15.00
C PRO A 153 30.15 14.51 -16.04
N GLU A 154 29.84 14.82 -17.30
CA GLU A 154 30.36 14.23 -18.51
C GLU A 154 31.87 13.98 -18.45
N VAL A 155 32.29 12.73 -18.66
CA VAL A 155 33.59 12.49 -19.30
C VAL A 155 33.31 12.20 -20.77
N VAL A 156 33.45 13.25 -21.56
CA VAL A 156 33.48 13.23 -23.01
C VAL A 156 34.61 12.29 -23.44
N SER A 157 34.28 11.17 -24.09
CA SER A 157 35.23 10.50 -24.98
C SER A 157 34.65 10.44 -26.38
N VAL A 158 35.13 11.38 -27.19
CA VAL A 158 34.93 11.49 -28.63
C VAL A 158 35.59 10.31 -29.31
N VAL A 159 34.86 9.56 -30.13
CA VAL A 159 35.31 9.15 -31.47
C VAL A 159 34.13 8.68 -32.32
N ALA A 160 34.05 9.28 -33.51
CA ALA A 160 33.03 9.07 -34.52
C ALA A 160 33.25 7.77 -35.31
N SER A 161 32.17 7.13 -35.79
CA SER A 161 31.83 7.10 -37.23
C SER A 161 30.71 6.10 -37.58
N SER A 162 29.75 6.62 -38.35
CA SER A 162 28.94 6.01 -39.41
C SER A 162 27.58 5.36 -39.12
N PRO A 163 26.55 5.58 -40.00
CA PRO A 163 25.16 5.27 -39.73
C PRO A 163 24.61 4.23 -40.71
N THR A 164 24.44 2.97 -40.31
CA THR A 164 23.58 2.02 -41.03
C THR A 164 23.21 0.85 -40.13
N SER A 165 21.96 0.81 -39.69
CA SER A 165 21.08 -0.37 -39.70
C SER A 165 19.94 -0.19 -38.70
N SER A 166 18.78 -0.65 -39.13
CA SER A 166 17.46 -0.59 -38.53
C SER A 166 17.42 -0.94 -37.03
N PRO A 167 16.47 -0.40 -36.25
CA PRO A 167 16.30 -0.80 -34.87
C PRO A 167 15.75 -2.23 -34.81
N PRO A 168 16.38 -3.18 -34.09
CA PRO A 168 15.71 -4.44 -33.80
C PRO A 168 14.64 -4.15 -32.75
N THR A 169 13.38 -4.36 -33.12
CA THR A 169 12.22 -4.37 -32.23
C THR A 169 12.35 -5.51 -31.23
N LYS A 170 13.15 -5.33 -30.18
CA LYS A 170 13.13 -6.21 -29.01
C LYS A 170 11.87 -5.89 -28.20
N LYS A 171 10.78 -6.60 -28.50
CA LYS A 171 9.67 -6.78 -27.56
C LYS A 171 10.25 -7.42 -26.29
N CYS A 172 10.65 -6.58 -25.34
CA CYS A 172 10.94 -7.01 -23.98
C CYS A 172 9.65 -7.64 -23.44
N SER A 173 9.68 -8.93 -23.13
CA SER A 173 8.50 -9.58 -22.58
C SER A 173 8.16 -8.90 -21.25
N LYS A 174 6.87 -8.65 -20.97
CA LYS A 174 6.43 -8.06 -19.69
C LYS A 174 7.01 -8.83 -18.48
N ALA A 175 7.30 -10.13 -18.64
CA ALA A 175 8.01 -10.99 -17.68
C ALA A 175 9.45 -10.51 -17.36
N GLN A 176 10.25 -10.16 -18.38
CA GLN A 176 11.60 -9.63 -18.20
C GLN A 176 11.61 -8.25 -17.51
N ALA A 177 10.61 -7.41 -17.76
CA ALA A 177 10.50 -6.12 -17.09
C ALA A 177 10.33 -6.27 -15.58
N GLN A 178 9.40 -7.12 -15.11
CA GLN A 178 9.18 -7.30 -13.66
C GLN A 178 10.35 -7.99 -12.95
N ALA A 179 10.99 -8.98 -13.57
CA ALA A 179 12.20 -9.59 -13.01
C ALA A 179 13.35 -8.55 -12.89
N ARG A 180 13.44 -7.62 -13.86
CA ARG A 180 14.37 -6.47 -13.79
C ARG A 180 14.04 -5.54 -12.63
N TRP A 181 12.76 -5.27 -12.37
CA TRP A 181 12.32 -4.38 -11.28
C TRP A 181 12.54 -4.99 -9.88
N GLN A 182 12.27 -6.29 -9.70
CA GLN A 182 12.58 -6.97 -8.43
C GLN A 182 14.10 -6.92 -8.15
N TRP A 183 14.91 -7.15 -9.18
CA TRP A 183 16.36 -7.03 -9.08
C TRP A 183 16.79 -5.60 -8.75
N SER A 184 16.11 -4.58 -9.27
CA SER A 184 16.41 -3.18 -8.95
C SER A 184 16.05 -2.81 -7.51
N ALA A 185 14.88 -3.23 -7.00
CA ALA A 185 14.45 -2.91 -5.65
C ALA A 185 15.31 -3.60 -4.58
N LYS A 186 15.62 -4.90 -4.79
CA LYS A 186 16.58 -5.63 -3.94
C LYS A 186 17.95 -4.96 -3.96
N LYS A 187 18.46 -4.61 -5.14
CA LYS A 187 19.77 -3.96 -5.28
C LYS A 187 19.79 -2.59 -4.61
N ALA A 188 18.75 -1.79 -4.76
CA ALA A 188 18.64 -0.48 -4.11
C ALA A 188 18.60 -0.61 -2.59
N LEU A 189 17.83 -1.56 -2.04
CA LEU A 189 17.82 -1.82 -0.60
C LEU A 189 19.18 -2.31 -0.10
N LEU A 190 19.86 -3.17 -0.87
CA LEU A 190 21.20 -3.67 -0.52
C LEU A 190 22.22 -2.54 -0.52
N GLN A 191 22.19 -1.68 -1.55
CA GLN A 191 23.06 -0.52 -1.65
C GLN A 191 22.83 0.43 -0.46
N TRP A 192 21.57 0.72 -0.12
CA TRP A 192 21.26 1.53 1.06
C TRP A 192 21.83 0.91 2.34
N ALA A 193 21.68 -0.40 2.55
CA ALA A 193 22.23 -1.07 3.71
C ALA A 193 23.77 -1.01 3.75
N GLN A 194 24.43 -1.14 2.60
CA GLN A 194 25.88 -0.96 2.47
C GLN A 194 26.32 0.45 2.82
N GLU A 195 25.58 1.47 2.38
CA GLU A 195 25.84 2.88 2.70
C GLU A 195 25.72 3.15 4.21
N GLN A 196 24.69 2.59 4.87
CA GLN A 196 24.55 2.69 6.34
C GLN A 196 25.72 2.01 7.07
N CYS A 197 26.23 0.89 6.54
CA CYS A 197 27.33 0.15 7.16
C CYS A 197 28.73 0.70 6.82
N ALA A 198 28.86 1.62 5.87
CA ALA A 198 30.15 2.09 5.37
C ALA A 198 31.05 2.73 6.43
N GLY A 199 30.45 3.30 7.50
CA GLY A 199 31.19 3.86 8.64
C GLY A 199 31.75 2.83 9.62
N SER A 200 31.43 1.54 9.46
CA SER A 200 31.86 0.46 10.35
C SER A 200 32.83 -0.47 9.62
N GLU A 201 34.14 -0.26 9.80
CA GLU A 201 35.21 -0.97 9.06
C GLU A 201 35.12 -2.51 9.09
N SER A 202 34.48 -3.10 10.12
CA SER A 202 34.35 -4.55 10.27
C SER A 202 33.08 -5.16 9.67
N VAL A 203 32.17 -4.38 9.09
CA VAL A 203 30.86 -4.85 8.62
C VAL A 203 30.77 -4.78 7.10
N ASN A 204 30.61 -5.94 6.45
CA ASN A 204 30.43 -6.02 5.01
C ASN A 204 29.09 -6.71 4.69
N VAL A 205 28.20 -6.00 4.00
CA VAL A 205 26.86 -6.49 3.64
C VAL A 205 26.84 -6.79 2.14
N THR A 206 26.72 -8.07 1.76
CA THR A 206 26.71 -8.50 0.35
C THR A 206 25.43 -9.21 -0.05
N ASP A 207 24.61 -9.62 0.92
CA ASP A 207 23.35 -10.32 0.72
C ASP A 207 22.32 -9.92 1.80
N PHE A 208 21.11 -10.49 1.71
CA PHE A 208 20.12 -10.47 2.79
C PHE A 208 20.03 -11.84 3.48
N LYS A 209 21.18 -12.51 3.67
CA LYS A 209 21.28 -13.84 4.27
C LYS A 209 22.41 -13.89 5.28
N ALA A 210 23.56 -14.45 4.90
CA ALA A 210 24.67 -14.74 5.80
C ALA A 210 25.32 -13.46 6.34
N SER A 211 25.29 -12.35 5.60
CA SER A 211 25.85 -11.06 6.02
C SER A 211 25.21 -10.51 7.29
N TRP A 212 23.97 -10.91 7.57
CA TRP A 212 23.16 -10.42 8.70
C TRP A 212 23.20 -11.37 9.90
N ARG A 213 23.70 -12.60 9.70
CA ARG A 213 23.66 -13.69 10.68
C ARG A 213 24.34 -13.35 12.01
N ASN A 214 25.43 -12.59 11.98
CA ASN A 214 26.20 -12.24 13.17
C ASN A 214 25.64 -11.02 13.95
N GLY A 215 24.55 -10.42 13.48
CA GLY A 215 23.91 -9.25 14.08
C GLY A 215 24.64 -7.91 13.85
N MET A 216 25.88 -7.91 13.37
CA MET A 216 26.67 -6.68 13.22
C MET A 216 26.10 -5.74 12.15
N ALA A 217 25.52 -6.28 11.07
CA ALA A 217 24.86 -5.47 10.05
C ALA A 217 23.64 -4.70 10.62
N PHE A 218 22.82 -5.33 11.46
CA PHE A 218 21.70 -4.64 12.12
C PHE A 218 22.20 -3.55 13.08
N LEU A 219 23.21 -3.85 13.90
CA LEU A 219 23.80 -2.88 14.82
C LEU A 219 24.43 -1.69 14.07
N ALA A 220 25.14 -1.94 12.97
CA ALA A 220 25.73 -0.88 12.15
C ALA A 220 24.66 0.03 11.52
N VAL A 221 23.56 -0.54 11.00
CA VAL A 221 22.41 0.24 10.51
C VAL A 221 21.80 1.09 11.63
N ILE A 222 21.60 0.52 12.82
CA ILE A 222 21.06 1.28 13.97
C ILE A 222 22.01 2.41 14.37
N HIS A 223 23.31 2.12 14.47
CA HIS A 223 24.33 3.13 14.80
C HIS A 223 24.39 4.25 13.76
N ALA A 224 24.24 3.94 12.46
CA ALA A 224 24.19 4.96 11.41
C ALA A 224 22.97 5.87 11.54
N LEU A 225 21.81 5.31 11.92
CA LEU A 225 20.58 6.07 12.13
C LEU A 225 20.60 6.87 13.44
N ARG A 226 21.20 6.31 14.50
CA ARG A 226 21.27 6.84 15.86
C ARG A 226 22.59 6.42 16.53
N PRO A 227 23.67 7.20 16.34
CA PRO A 227 25.00 6.87 16.86
C PRO A 227 25.06 6.82 18.41
N ASP A 228 24.13 7.49 19.08
CA ASP A 228 24.06 7.59 20.53
C ASP A 228 23.65 6.29 21.23
N LEU A 229 23.11 5.32 20.50
CA LEU A 229 22.52 4.11 21.08
C LEU A 229 23.48 2.92 21.18
N ILE A 230 24.58 2.91 20.43
CA ILE A 230 25.45 1.73 20.30
C ILE A 230 26.93 2.12 20.33
N ASP A 231 27.69 1.46 21.18
CA ASP A 231 29.16 1.42 21.09
C ASP A 231 29.59 0.20 20.27
N MET A 232 29.94 0.42 18.99
CA MET A 232 30.25 -0.64 18.03
C MET A 232 31.47 -1.49 18.43
N ASP A 233 32.46 -0.91 19.11
CA ASP A 233 33.68 -1.63 19.51
C ASP A 233 33.36 -2.70 20.56
N SER A 234 32.47 -2.39 21.50
CA SER A 234 32.04 -3.31 22.55
C SER A 234 31.21 -4.50 22.05
N MET A 235 30.57 -4.37 20.88
CA MET A 235 29.66 -5.38 20.32
C MET A 235 30.39 -6.45 19.50
N ARG A 236 31.56 -6.11 18.94
CA ARG A 236 32.32 -6.99 18.04
C ARG A 236 32.75 -8.34 18.65
N HIS A 237 32.86 -8.39 19.97
CA HIS A 237 33.34 -9.57 20.70
C HIS A 237 32.24 -10.47 21.26
N ARG A 238 30.96 -10.14 21.04
CA ARG A 238 29.81 -10.90 21.54
C ARG A 238 29.40 -12.03 20.59
N SER A 239 28.56 -12.93 21.08
CA SER A 239 27.96 -13.97 20.25
C SER A 239 26.98 -13.37 19.23
N ASN A 240 26.78 -14.05 18.09
CA ASN A 240 25.78 -13.66 17.08
C ASN A 240 24.40 -13.42 17.72
N LYS A 241 23.98 -14.35 18.57
CA LYS A 241 22.70 -14.33 19.25
C LYS A 241 22.54 -13.12 20.17
N ASP A 242 23.57 -12.73 20.90
CA ASP A 242 23.51 -11.56 21.78
C ASP A 242 23.48 -10.24 20.99
N ASN A 243 24.23 -10.19 19.88
CA ASN A 243 24.21 -9.04 18.97
C ASN A 243 22.84 -8.86 18.33
N LEU A 244 22.22 -9.94 17.85
CA LEU A 244 20.87 -9.92 17.30
C LEU A 244 19.83 -9.51 18.35
N LYS A 245 19.89 -10.08 19.56
CA LYS A 245 19.01 -9.69 20.68
C LYS A 245 19.07 -8.20 20.95
N GLU A 246 20.28 -7.66 21.06
CA GLU A 246 20.46 -6.25 21.37
C GLU A 246 19.99 -5.35 20.22
N ALA A 247 20.31 -5.70 18.97
CA ALA A 247 19.84 -4.96 17.80
C ALA A 247 18.31 -4.90 17.75
N PHE A 248 17.63 -6.03 17.95
CA PHE A 248 16.17 -6.10 17.89
C PHE A 248 15.52 -5.39 19.07
N ARG A 249 16.13 -5.47 20.26
CA ARG A 249 15.70 -4.72 21.45
C ARG A 249 15.78 -3.21 21.22
N ILE A 250 16.90 -2.71 20.69
CA ILE A 250 17.07 -1.27 20.41
C ILE A 250 16.09 -0.81 19.33
N ALA A 251 15.93 -1.58 18.25
CA ALA A 251 14.99 -1.26 17.18
C ALA A 251 13.56 -1.11 17.70
N GLU A 252 13.10 -2.02 18.55
CA GLU A 252 11.75 -1.99 19.11
C GLU A 252 11.57 -0.88 20.15
N HIS A 253 12.47 -0.79 21.13
CA HIS A 253 12.31 0.12 22.26
C HIS A 253 12.65 1.57 21.92
N GLU A 254 13.73 1.81 21.18
CA GLU A 254 14.26 3.16 20.91
C GLU A 254 13.77 3.70 19.56
N LEU A 255 13.72 2.86 18.52
CA LEU A 255 13.30 3.29 17.17
C LEU A 255 11.82 3.07 16.88
N LYS A 256 11.09 2.36 17.76
CA LYS A 256 9.68 1.95 17.57
C LYS A 256 9.46 1.15 16.28
N ILE A 257 10.48 0.43 15.83
CA ILE A 257 10.40 -0.49 14.70
C ILE A 257 9.86 -1.82 15.23
N PRO A 258 8.71 -2.33 14.74
CA PRO A 258 8.14 -3.59 15.21
C PRO A 258 9.11 -4.74 15.05
N LYS A 259 9.29 -5.54 16.09
CA LYS A 259 10.15 -6.73 16.04
C LYS A 259 9.50 -7.80 15.15
N LEU A 260 10.09 -8.05 13.98
CA LEU A 260 9.58 -9.04 13.01
C LEU A 260 10.33 -10.38 13.04
N LEU A 261 11.54 -10.39 13.59
CA LEU A 261 12.44 -11.53 13.62
C LEU A 261 12.92 -11.76 15.05
N GLU A 262 13.11 -13.03 15.40
CA GLU A 262 13.83 -13.45 16.60
C GLU A 262 15.30 -13.78 16.27
N PRO A 263 16.22 -13.69 17.23
CA PRO A 263 17.62 -14.07 17.03
C PRO A 263 17.79 -15.49 16.45
N GLU A 264 16.94 -16.42 16.88
CA GLU A 264 16.90 -17.81 16.43
C GLU A 264 16.48 -17.95 14.97
N ASP A 265 15.71 -17.01 14.43
CA ASP A 265 15.28 -17.02 13.02
C ASP A 265 16.41 -16.59 12.07
N VAL A 266 17.45 -15.93 12.61
CA VAL A 266 18.56 -15.34 11.85
C VAL A 266 19.87 -16.06 12.09
N ASP A 267 20.17 -16.52 13.31
CA ASP A 267 21.39 -17.29 13.62
C ASP A 267 21.27 -18.78 13.22
N VAL A 268 20.86 -19.01 11.97
CA VAL A 268 20.75 -20.33 11.33
C VAL A 268 21.74 -20.46 10.18
N VAL A 269 21.94 -21.68 9.67
CA VAL A 269 22.92 -21.94 8.60
C VAL A 269 22.58 -21.18 7.32
N ASN A 270 21.30 -21.09 6.97
CA ASN A 270 20.82 -20.42 5.76
C ASN A 270 19.59 -19.55 6.07
N PRO A 271 19.80 -18.32 6.57
CA PRO A 271 18.71 -17.43 6.95
C PRO A 271 17.81 -17.10 5.77
N ASP A 272 16.52 -16.93 6.03
CA ASP A 272 15.55 -16.63 4.99
C ASP A 272 15.70 -15.19 4.45
N GLU A 273 15.94 -15.09 3.14
CA GLU A 273 16.23 -13.81 2.48
C GLU A 273 15.04 -12.84 2.52
N LYS A 274 13.84 -13.37 2.31
CA LYS A 274 12.62 -12.55 2.25
C LYS A 274 12.30 -11.96 3.61
N SER A 275 12.50 -12.73 4.66
CA SER A 275 12.26 -12.32 6.04
C SER A 275 13.24 -11.22 6.46
N ILE A 276 14.54 -11.39 6.18
CA ILE A 276 15.55 -10.35 6.42
C ILE A 276 15.25 -9.09 5.61
N MET A 277 14.97 -9.21 4.30
CA MET A 277 14.60 -8.05 3.46
C MET A 277 13.39 -7.30 4.02
N THR A 278 12.36 -8.02 4.48
CA THR A 278 11.14 -7.44 5.06
C THR A 278 11.47 -6.62 6.31
N TYR A 279 12.37 -7.11 7.15
CA TYR A 279 12.76 -6.42 8.37
C TYR A 279 13.69 -5.23 8.08
N VAL A 280 14.71 -5.39 7.23
CA VAL A 280 15.61 -4.29 6.82
C VAL A 280 14.84 -3.13 6.18
N ALA A 281 13.78 -3.42 5.41
CA ALA A 281 12.92 -2.39 4.85
C ALA A 281 12.19 -1.55 5.91
N GLN A 282 11.96 -2.06 7.14
CA GLN A 282 11.44 -1.24 8.24
C GLN A 282 12.45 -0.17 8.68
N PHE A 283 13.75 -0.49 8.69
CA PHE A 283 14.80 0.48 9.02
C PHE A 283 14.92 1.55 7.93
N LEU A 284 14.84 1.17 6.66
CA LEU A 284 14.78 2.14 5.55
C LEU A 284 13.53 3.03 5.64
N LYS A 285 12.39 2.48 6.04
CA LYS A 285 11.20 3.28 6.28
C LYS A 285 11.43 4.27 7.42
N TYR A 286 11.96 3.78 8.56
CA TYR A 286 12.31 4.63 9.69
C TYR A 286 13.25 5.76 9.28
N SER A 287 14.28 5.50 8.48
CA SER A 287 15.23 6.55 8.08
C SER A 287 14.60 7.69 7.26
N LYS A 288 13.45 7.43 6.61
CA LYS A 288 12.70 8.44 5.85
C LYS A 288 11.65 9.15 6.69
N ASP A 289 11.03 8.42 7.61
CA ASP A 289 10.01 8.94 8.51
C ASP A 289 10.64 9.69 9.71
N ALA A 290 11.87 9.34 10.07
CA ALA A 290 12.62 9.99 11.14
C ALA A 290 12.87 11.45 10.76
N PRO A 291 12.54 12.41 11.65
CA PRO A 291 12.99 13.78 11.48
C PRO A 291 14.52 13.76 11.58
N GLY A 292 15.20 13.75 10.44
CA GLY A 292 16.65 13.76 10.40
C GLY A 292 17.21 15.00 11.11
N PRO A 293 18.49 15.01 11.51
CA PRO A 293 19.13 16.17 12.14
C PRO A 293 19.17 17.43 11.26
N GLY A 294 18.73 17.34 9.98
CA GLY A 294 18.72 18.45 9.01
C GLY A 294 17.53 18.49 8.06
N GLY A 295 16.51 17.65 8.23
CA GLY A 295 15.29 17.66 7.42
C GLY A 295 14.13 18.29 8.19
N SER A 296 14.19 19.60 8.45
CA SER A 296 13.12 20.30 9.17
C SER A 296 11.76 20.01 8.50
N THR A 297 10.69 19.82 9.28
CA THR A 297 9.29 19.86 8.79
C THR A 297 9.08 21.04 7.84
N GLN A 298 9.80 22.14 8.06
CA GLN A 298 9.82 23.32 7.19
C GLN A 298 10.35 23.07 5.77
N ALA A 299 11.35 22.21 5.57
CA ALA A 299 11.85 21.85 4.24
C ALA A 299 10.78 21.08 3.47
N LYS A 300 10.14 20.10 4.13
CA LYS A 300 9.03 19.35 3.54
C LYS A 300 7.81 20.21 3.26
N VAL A 301 7.52 21.20 4.11
CA VAL A 301 6.48 22.22 3.88
C VAL A 301 6.81 23.06 2.64
N ARG A 302 8.07 23.45 2.45
CA ARG A 302 8.49 24.18 1.23
C ARG A 302 8.33 23.34 -0.03
N ASP A 303 8.74 22.08 0.00
CA ASP A 303 8.58 21.16 -1.13
C ASP A 303 7.09 20.94 -1.45
N ALA A 304 6.25 20.79 -0.41
CA ALA A 304 4.80 20.68 -0.56
C ALA A 304 4.19 21.95 -1.16
N MET A 305 4.67 23.15 -0.81
CA MET A 305 4.20 24.40 -1.41
C MET A 305 4.55 24.50 -2.89
N VAL A 306 5.76 24.08 -3.28
CA VAL A 306 6.19 24.04 -4.69
C VAL A 306 5.33 23.04 -5.47
N TRP A 307 5.13 21.84 -4.92
CA TRP A 307 4.27 20.82 -5.49
C TRP A 307 2.83 21.30 -5.65
N LEU A 308 2.24 21.92 -4.62
CA LEU A 308 0.87 22.42 -4.66
C LEU A 308 0.69 23.48 -5.75
N THR A 309 1.65 24.40 -5.87
CA THR A 309 1.68 25.41 -6.93
C THR A 309 1.72 24.76 -8.33
N LEU A 310 2.42 23.64 -8.48
CA LEU A 310 2.42 22.87 -9.73
C LEU A 310 1.05 22.23 -10.02
N GLN A 311 0.39 21.68 -9.00
CA GLN A 311 -0.95 21.08 -9.16
C GLN A 311 -1.99 22.12 -9.52
N GLU A 312 -1.97 23.30 -8.90
CA GLU A 312 -2.86 24.42 -9.28
C GLU A 312 -2.65 24.82 -10.76
N LYS A 313 -1.41 24.93 -11.21
CA LYS A 313 -1.10 25.23 -12.61
C LYS A 313 -1.58 24.14 -13.56
N ARG A 314 -1.40 22.86 -13.20
CA ARG A 314 -1.89 21.72 -13.98
C ARG A 314 -3.41 21.73 -14.08
N PHE A 315 -4.10 21.96 -12.97
CA PHE A 315 -5.56 22.06 -12.92
C PHE A 315 -6.05 23.22 -13.81
N GLN A 316 -5.47 24.41 -13.65
CA GLN A 316 -5.82 25.57 -14.47
C GLN A 316 -5.55 25.37 -15.96
N LYS A 317 -4.48 24.65 -16.31
CA LYS A 317 -4.21 24.27 -17.70
C LYS A 317 -5.27 23.30 -18.22
N MET A 318 -5.60 22.25 -17.46
CA MET A 318 -6.65 21.28 -17.80
C MET A 318 -8.00 21.98 -18.04
N LEU A 319 -8.36 22.96 -17.19
CA LEU A 319 -9.60 23.75 -17.37
C LEU A 319 -9.62 24.50 -18.71
N LYS A 320 -8.49 25.11 -19.09
CA LYS A 320 -8.36 25.84 -20.36
C LYS A 320 -8.42 24.91 -21.56
N ASP A 321 -7.67 23.80 -21.51
CA ASP A 321 -7.56 22.84 -22.61
C ASP A 321 -8.90 22.12 -22.85
N SER A 322 -9.64 21.84 -21.77
CA SER A 322 -10.93 21.14 -21.85
C SER A 322 -12.13 22.05 -22.12
N ALA A 323 -11.98 23.38 -22.19
CA ALA A 323 -13.11 24.32 -22.24
C ALA A 323 -14.11 24.02 -23.38
N SER A 324 -13.61 23.67 -24.56
CA SER A 324 -14.40 23.37 -25.77
C SER A 324 -14.68 21.87 -25.98
N GLU A 325 -14.29 21.01 -25.04
CA GLU A 325 -14.43 19.56 -25.20
C GLU A 325 -15.83 19.04 -24.79
N THR A 326 -16.09 17.78 -25.17
CA THR A 326 -17.31 17.06 -24.79
C THR A 326 -17.35 16.79 -23.28
N TYR A 327 -18.55 16.57 -22.74
CA TYR A 327 -18.73 16.18 -21.33
C TYR A 327 -17.85 14.97 -20.95
N SER A 328 -17.83 13.95 -21.80
CA SER A 328 -17.07 12.72 -21.59
C SER A 328 -15.58 12.99 -21.41
N ASN A 329 -14.99 13.83 -22.28
CA ASN A 329 -13.58 14.19 -22.20
C ASN A 329 -13.30 15.04 -20.95
N LYS A 330 -14.12 16.06 -20.66
CA LYS A 330 -13.99 16.87 -19.44
C LYS A 330 -13.99 16.01 -18.18
N TYR A 331 -14.90 15.05 -18.09
CA TYR A 331 -14.98 14.13 -16.96
C TYR A 331 -13.76 13.20 -16.88
N HIS A 332 -13.27 12.69 -18.02
CA HIS A 332 -12.06 11.88 -18.06
C HIS A 332 -10.82 12.67 -17.63
N SER A 333 -10.70 13.94 -18.06
CA SER A 333 -9.63 14.84 -17.62
C SER A 333 -9.68 15.05 -16.11
N LEU A 334 -10.88 15.24 -15.53
CA LEU A 334 -11.04 15.35 -14.06
C LEU A 334 -10.54 14.10 -13.34
N LEU A 335 -10.97 12.93 -13.80
CA LEU A 335 -10.58 11.65 -13.20
C LEU A 335 -9.07 11.45 -13.27
N SER A 336 -8.47 11.68 -14.45
CA SER A 336 -7.02 11.55 -14.64
C SER A 336 -6.24 12.51 -13.75
N PHE A 337 -6.70 13.77 -13.63
CA PHE A 337 -6.11 14.74 -12.72
C PHE A 337 -6.22 14.28 -11.26
N MET A 338 -7.39 13.80 -10.83
CA MET A 338 -7.62 13.35 -9.46
C MET A 338 -6.79 12.11 -9.10
N GLU A 339 -6.61 11.18 -10.03
CA GLU A 339 -5.74 10.01 -9.83
C GLU A 339 -4.28 10.43 -9.60
N SER A 340 -3.76 11.29 -10.48
CA SER A 340 -2.39 11.83 -10.35
C SER A 340 -2.22 12.68 -9.08
N LEU A 341 -3.20 13.52 -8.75
CA LEU A 341 -3.18 14.34 -7.54
C LEU A 341 -3.13 13.47 -6.29
N ASN A 342 -3.96 12.43 -6.21
CA ASN A 342 -4.02 11.53 -5.06
C ASN A 342 -2.74 10.70 -4.92
N GLU A 343 -2.16 10.22 -6.03
CA GLU A 343 -0.90 9.47 -6.00
C GLU A 343 0.27 10.34 -5.52
N GLU A 344 0.40 11.56 -6.05
CA GLU A 344 1.48 12.46 -5.67
C GLU A 344 1.32 13.02 -4.24
N LYS A 345 0.07 13.24 -3.81
CA LYS A 345 -0.27 13.77 -2.47
C LYS A 345 0.24 12.88 -1.34
N GLU A 346 0.36 11.57 -1.53
CA GLU A 346 0.82 10.64 -0.49
C GLU A 346 2.17 11.02 0.11
N SER A 347 3.06 11.66 -0.67
CA SER A 347 4.36 12.15 -0.19
C SER A 347 4.26 13.31 0.80
N PHE A 348 3.10 13.98 0.86
CA PHE A 348 2.84 15.19 1.65
C PHE A 348 1.65 15.05 2.61
N VAL A 349 1.08 13.84 2.76
CA VAL A 349 -0.10 13.60 3.61
C VAL A 349 0.12 14.06 5.05
N ASP A 350 1.33 13.90 5.57
CA ASP A 350 1.73 14.29 6.92
C ASP A 350 1.72 15.81 7.15
N VAL A 351 2.17 16.60 6.17
CA VAL A 351 2.15 18.08 6.24
C VAL A 351 0.78 18.66 5.87
N LEU A 352 0.01 18.00 5.01
CA LEU A 352 -1.35 18.41 4.64
C LEU A 352 -2.38 18.09 5.73
N SER A 353 -2.12 17.07 6.57
CA SER A 353 -3.03 16.62 7.64
C SER A 353 -2.73 17.25 9.01
N LEU A 354 -1.96 18.35 9.08
CA LEU A 354 -1.55 19.03 10.32
C LEU A 354 -2.69 19.66 11.15
N LYS A 355 -3.95 19.28 10.93
CA LYS A 355 -5.17 19.85 11.53
C LYS A 355 -5.33 19.58 13.05
N GLY A 356 -4.29 19.18 13.76
CA GLY A 356 -4.39 18.74 15.16
C GLY A 356 -3.17 18.97 16.06
N ARG A 357 -2.12 19.68 15.63
CA ARG A 357 -1.06 20.08 16.59
C ARG A 357 -1.54 21.28 17.40
N MET A 358 -1.51 21.14 18.72
CA MET A 358 -1.89 22.17 19.71
C MET A 358 -0.84 23.31 19.80
N GLY A 359 -0.25 23.71 18.68
CA GLY A 359 0.76 24.76 18.56
C GLY A 359 0.44 25.67 17.37
N GLU A 360 0.87 26.94 17.46
CA GLU A 360 0.70 27.92 16.39
C GLU A 360 1.35 27.39 15.10
N LEU A 361 0.54 27.26 14.03
CA LEU A 361 1.04 26.92 12.71
C LEU A 361 1.98 28.04 12.24
N ASN A 362 3.12 27.67 11.67
CA ASN A 362 3.97 28.68 11.06
C ASN A 362 3.28 29.30 9.82
N GLU A 363 3.80 30.45 9.36
CA GLU A 363 3.20 31.18 8.22
C GLU A 363 3.16 30.31 6.94
N ASP A 364 4.20 29.52 6.70
CA ASP A 364 4.31 28.63 5.53
C ASP A 364 3.31 27.45 5.59
N GLU A 365 3.08 26.87 6.77
CA GLU A 365 2.09 25.81 7.03
C GLU A 365 0.67 26.33 6.82
N SER A 366 0.39 27.55 7.31
CA SER A 366 -0.90 28.21 7.11
C SER A 366 -1.17 28.47 5.62
N ARG A 367 -0.16 28.95 4.90
CA ARG A 367 -0.23 29.16 3.43
C ARG A 367 -0.45 27.86 2.67
N LEU A 368 0.24 26.79 3.05
CA LEU A 368 0.06 25.46 2.46
C LEU A 368 -1.36 24.95 2.67
N GLN A 369 -1.90 25.06 3.89
CA GLN A 369 -3.28 24.66 4.19
C GLN A 369 -4.31 25.49 3.42
N GLN A 370 -4.12 26.81 3.34
CA GLN A 370 -5.01 27.70 2.59
C GLN A 370 -5.00 27.37 1.09
N GLY A 371 -3.81 27.16 0.49
CA GLY A 371 -3.70 26.77 -0.90
C GLY A 371 -4.33 25.40 -1.18
N TRP A 372 -4.12 24.42 -0.30
CA TRP A 372 -4.74 23.11 -0.42
C TRP A 372 -6.28 23.20 -0.38
N ALA A 373 -6.82 23.98 0.57
CA ALA A 373 -8.25 24.23 0.65
C ALA A 373 -8.79 24.93 -0.60
N SER A 374 -8.05 25.90 -1.14
CA SER A 374 -8.39 26.61 -2.37
C SER A 374 -8.44 25.68 -3.59
N LEU A 375 -7.41 24.83 -3.78
CA LEU A 375 -7.38 23.86 -4.88
C LEU A 375 -8.55 22.88 -4.78
N MET A 376 -8.79 22.31 -3.60
CA MET A 376 -9.90 21.38 -3.39
C MET A 376 -11.27 22.03 -3.61
N HIS A 377 -11.41 23.31 -3.24
CA HIS A 377 -12.61 24.07 -3.53
C HIS A 377 -12.81 24.27 -5.05
N GLN A 378 -11.77 24.61 -5.79
CA GLN A 378 -11.83 24.74 -7.26
C GLN A 378 -12.18 23.40 -7.95
N VAL A 379 -11.64 22.29 -7.46
CA VAL A 379 -11.97 20.94 -7.94
C VAL A 379 -13.44 20.62 -7.67
N ALA A 380 -13.94 20.92 -6.47
CA ALA A 380 -15.33 20.68 -6.10
C ALA A 380 -16.30 21.51 -6.96
N GLU A 381 -15.99 22.79 -7.18
CA GLU A 381 -16.74 23.68 -8.04
C GLU A 381 -16.83 23.15 -9.48
N TRP A 382 -15.71 22.71 -10.04
CA TRP A 382 -15.70 22.17 -11.39
C TRP A 382 -16.45 20.84 -11.51
N ARG A 383 -16.38 19.99 -10.47
CA ARG A 383 -17.20 18.78 -10.40
C ARG A 383 -18.70 19.11 -10.38
N ALA A 384 -19.10 20.13 -9.63
CA ALA A 384 -20.50 20.57 -9.60
C ALA A 384 -20.97 21.06 -10.99
N GLN A 385 -20.13 21.80 -11.71
CA GLN A 385 -20.43 22.22 -13.09
C GLN A 385 -20.60 21.04 -14.06
N LEU A 386 -19.83 19.96 -13.87
CA LEU A 386 -20.01 18.73 -14.63
C LEU A 386 -21.33 18.03 -14.27
N ASP A 387 -21.65 17.92 -12.99
CA ASP A 387 -22.93 17.36 -12.55
C ASP A 387 -24.12 18.13 -13.15
N ASP A 388 -24.04 19.46 -13.23
CA ASP A 388 -25.07 20.32 -13.85
C ASP A 388 -25.15 20.19 -15.38
N ALA A 389 -24.09 19.70 -16.01
CA ALA A 389 -23.98 19.46 -17.45
C ALA A 389 -24.42 18.05 -17.87
N LEU A 390 -24.84 17.19 -16.94
CA LEU A 390 -25.41 15.88 -17.25
C LEU A 390 -26.64 16.01 -18.15
N PRO A 391 -26.87 15.06 -19.07
CA PRO A 391 -28.10 15.01 -19.84
C PRO A 391 -29.29 14.63 -18.95
N SER A 392 -30.45 15.24 -19.15
CA SER A 392 -31.70 14.72 -18.56
C SER A 392 -32.02 13.33 -19.13
N PRO A 393 -32.55 12.40 -18.32
CA PRO A 393 -32.97 12.54 -16.92
C PRO A 393 -31.86 12.35 -15.86
N LEU A 394 -30.60 12.06 -16.24
CA LEU A 394 -29.52 11.83 -15.26
C LEU A 394 -29.20 13.05 -14.40
N LYS A 395 -29.34 14.26 -14.95
CA LYS A 395 -29.20 15.50 -14.17
C LYS A 395 -30.18 15.57 -12.99
N GLU A 396 -31.42 15.14 -13.21
CA GLU A 396 -32.46 15.12 -12.18
C GLU A 396 -32.15 14.07 -11.11
N THR A 397 -31.62 12.92 -11.50
CA THR A 397 -31.13 11.90 -10.57
C THR A 397 -29.92 12.35 -9.76
N GLU A 398 -28.98 13.09 -10.36
CA GLU A 398 -27.83 13.66 -9.65
C GLU A 398 -28.27 14.72 -8.64
N ALA A 399 -29.23 15.58 -8.99
CA ALA A 399 -29.82 16.55 -8.07
C ALA A 399 -30.51 15.85 -6.89
N TRP A 400 -31.33 14.83 -7.16
CA TRP A 400 -31.97 14.02 -6.12
C TRP A 400 -30.96 13.34 -5.19
N LEU A 401 -29.85 12.82 -5.73
CA LEU A 401 -28.76 12.23 -4.94
C LEU A 401 -28.12 13.28 -4.00
N LYS A 402 -27.88 14.50 -4.47
CA LYS A 402 -27.34 15.58 -3.63
C LYS A 402 -28.30 15.95 -2.50
N ASP A 403 -29.60 16.05 -2.80
CA ASP A 403 -30.62 16.40 -1.81
C ASP A 403 -30.76 15.32 -0.72
N ILE A 404 -30.82 14.04 -1.10
CA ILE A 404 -30.97 12.94 -0.14
C ILE A 404 -29.71 12.80 0.73
N GLU A 405 -28.52 12.96 0.16
CA GLU A 405 -27.25 12.93 0.91
C GLU A 405 -27.13 14.10 1.89
N GLY A 406 -27.58 15.29 1.50
CA GLY A 406 -27.64 16.46 2.39
C GLY A 406 -28.51 16.20 3.63
N VAL A 407 -29.68 15.59 3.43
CA VAL A 407 -30.57 15.22 4.55
C VAL A 407 -29.95 14.15 5.45
N VAL A 408 -29.16 13.23 4.90
CA VAL A 408 -28.53 12.13 5.65
C VAL A 408 -27.24 12.55 6.37
N GLN A 409 -26.43 13.46 5.82
CA GLN A 409 -25.13 13.84 6.39
C GLN A 409 -25.21 14.89 7.51
N GLU A 410 -26.23 15.74 7.55
CA GLU A 410 -26.35 16.74 8.61
C GLU A 410 -26.74 16.08 9.96
N GLY A 411 -25.76 15.88 10.84
CA GLY A 411 -26.00 15.48 12.23
C GLY A 411 -26.92 16.45 12.99
N VAL A 412 -27.61 15.95 14.03
CA VAL A 412 -28.40 16.81 14.93
C VAL A 412 -27.42 17.70 15.72
N PRO A 413 -27.56 19.04 15.69
CA PRO A 413 -26.69 19.95 16.44
C PRO A 413 -26.67 19.58 17.93
N THR A 414 -25.48 19.51 18.54
CA THR A 414 -25.30 19.10 19.95
C THR A 414 -25.73 20.17 20.96
N SER A 415 -26.23 21.33 20.50
CA SER A 415 -26.51 22.49 21.34
C SER A 415 -27.79 23.21 20.91
N GLN A 416 -28.95 22.59 21.10
CA GLN A 416 -30.25 23.26 21.03
C GLN A 416 -31.26 22.64 22.00
N SER A 417 -32.29 23.42 22.37
CA SER A 417 -33.41 22.99 23.21
C SER A 417 -34.06 21.72 22.65
N TYR A 418 -34.53 20.82 23.53
CA TYR A 418 -35.22 19.58 23.14
C TYR A 418 -36.37 19.81 22.13
N SER A 419 -37.07 20.94 22.24
CA SER A 419 -38.15 21.32 21.31
C SER A 419 -37.64 21.63 19.90
N GLU A 420 -36.50 22.32 19.79
CA GLU A 420 -35.89 22.72 18.51
C GLU A 420 -35.28 21.50 17.79
N ALA A 421 -34.61 20.63 18.54
CA ALA A 421 -34.09 19.37 18.03
C ALA A 421 -35.22 18.47 17.49
N ARG A 422 -36.36 18.40 18.20
CA ARG A 422 -37.52 17.63 17.75
C ARG A 422 -38.13 18.20 16.47
N THR A 423 -38.27 19.52 16.36
CA THR A 423 -38.77 20.16 15.12
C THR A 423 -37.82 19.96 13.94
N LEU A 424 -36.50 20.01 14.18
CA LEU A 424 -35.49 19.79 13.14
C LEU A 424 -35.51 18.34 12.63
N ILE A 425 -35.55 17.37 13.54
CA ILE A 425 -35.65 15.94 13.19
C ILE A 425 -36.93 15.67 12.39
N GLN A 426 -38.06 16.25 12.81
CA GLN A 426 -39.33 16.04 12.13
C GLN A 426 -39.38 16.70 10.75
N GLY A 427 -38.76 17.88 10.61
CA GLY A 427 -38.54 18.52 9.30
C GLY A 427 -37.69 17.65 8.37
N LYS A 428 -36.55 17.14 8.85
CA LYS A 428 -35.67 16.24 8.08
C LYS A 428 -36.36 14.95 7.66
N LEU A 429 -37.10 14.32 8.57
CA LEU A 429 -37.86 13.09 8.26
C LEU A 429 -38.92 13.35 7.19
N SER A 430 -39.57 14.52 7.23
CA SER A 430 -40.57 14.90 6.22
C SER A 430 -39.92 15.12 4.85
N SER A 431 -38.79 15.84 4.78
CA SER A 431 -38.01 16.02 3.55
C SER A 431 -37.50 14.69 2.99
N PHE A 432 -36.94 13.83 3.84
CA PHE A 432 -36.49 12.49 3.45
C PHE A 432 -37.63 11.66 2.86
N LYS A 433 -38.79 11.63 3.53
CA LYS A 433 -39.97 10.90 3.05
C LYS A 433 -40.47 11.44 1.71
N SER A 434 -40.44 12.76 1.52
CA SER A 434 -40.80 13.38 0.25
C SER A 434 -39.86 12.94 -0.88
N LEU A 435 -38.55 12.97 -0.64
CA LEU A 435 -37.54 12.55 -1.63
C LEU A 435 -37.62 11.05 -1.95
N MET A 436 -37.87 10.21 -0.95
CA MET A 436 -38.03 8.76 -1.17
C MET A 436 -39.25 8.42 -2.04
N GLY A 437 -40.22 9.33 -2.19
CA GLY A 437 -41.37 9.14 -3.09
C GLY A 437 -40.99 9.02 -4.57
N SER A 438 -39.82 9.52 -4.99
CA SER A 438 -39.31 9.40 -6.36
C SER A 438 -38.16 8.39 -6.49
N PHE A 439 -37.89 7.57 -5.46
CA PHE A 439 -36.78 6.62 -5.44
C PHE A 439 -36.80 5.66 -6.65
N ASP A 440 -37.94 5.02 -6.90
CA ASP A 440 -38.08 4.03 -7.97
C ASP A 440 -37.83 4.66 -9.36
N TYR A 441 -38.30 5.89 -9.56
CA TYR A 441 -38.04 6.65 -10.79
C TYR A 441 -36.54 6.83 -11.04
N HIS A 442 -35.78 7.26 -10.03
CA HIS A 442 -34.35 7.48 -10.17
C HIS A 442 -33.56 6.16 -10.32
N SER A 443 -34.03 5.09 -9.67
CA SER A 443 -33.51 3.72 -9.86
C SER A 443 -33.68 3.25 -11.30
N ASP A 444 -34.88 3.39 -11.85
CA ASP A 444 -35.19 2.99 -13.23
C ASP A 444 -34.38 3.79 -14.25
N VAL A 445 -34.20 5.10 -14.02
CA VAL A 445 -33.33 5.96 -14.83
C VAL A 445 -31.90 5.42 -14.87
N LEU A 446 -31.30 5.10 -13.72
CA LEU A 446 -29.93 4.58 -13.69
C LEU A 446 -29.82 3.23 -14.40
N MET A 447 -30.76 2.31 -14.16
CA MET A 447 -30.79 1.00 -14.81
C MET A 447 -30.96 1.11 -16.33
N ALA A 448 -31.77 2.04 -16.82
CA ALA A 448 -31.98 2.27 -18.24
C ALA A 448 -30.70 2.77 -18.92
N PHE A 449 -29.96 3.69 -18.30
CA PHE A 449 -28.70 4.21 -18.84
C PHE A 449 -27.57 3.17 -18.81
N GLN A 450 -27.53 2.30 -17.80
CA GLN A 450 -26.58 1.19 -17.75
C GLN A 450 -26.86 0.14 -18.84
N THR A 451 -28.13 -0.21 -19.06
CA THR A 451 -28.53 -1.22 -20.06
C THR A 451 -28.35 -0.71 -21.50
N ASN A 452 -28.53 0.59 -21.73
CA ASN A 452 -28.42 1.22 -23.04
C ASN A 452 -27.01 1.74 -23.38
N ALA A 453 -26.05 1.59 -22.46
CA ALA A 453 -24.67 2.07 -22.63
C ALA A 453 -23.95 1.44 -23.85
N GLU A 454 -24.39 0.27 -24.31
CA GLU A 454 -23.82 -0.40 -25.49
C GLU A 454 -24.41 0.08 -26.83
N LYS A 455 -25.55 0.77 -26.84
CA LYS A 455 -26.31 1.09 -28.08
C LYS A 455 -26.48 2.58 -28.38
N SER A 456 -26.22 3.46 -27.41
CA SER A 456 -26.23 4.91 -27.61
C SER A 456 -24.81 5.46 -27.54
N LEU A 457 -24.43 6.36 -28.46
CA LEU A 457 -23.14 7.06 -28.38
C LEU A 457 -22.98 7.62 -26.95
N PRO A 458 -21.89 7.35 -26.22
CA PRO A 458 -21.86 7.62 -24.79
C PRO A 458 -21.65 9.11 -24.58
N ALA A 459 -22.75 9.85 -24.44
CA ALA A 459 -22.71 11.22 -23.95
C ALA A 459 -22.18 11.26 -22.51
N VAL A 460 -22.32 10.16 -21.75
CA VAL A 460 -21.91 10.02 -20.35
C VAL A 460 -20.95 8.83 -20.19
N PRO A 461 -19.78 9.02 -19.54
CA PRO A 461 -18.83 7.94 -19.28
C PRO A 461 -19.37 6.87 -18.32
N PRO A 462 -19.02 5.58 -18.51
CA PRO A 462 -19.39 4.51 -17.57
C PRO A 462 -18.95 4.77 -16.13
N ALA A 463 -17.77 5.35 -15.94
CA ALA A 463 -17.24 5.70 -14.61
C ALA A 463 -18.10 6.71 -13.85
N LYS A 464 -18.84 7.61 -14.54
CA LYS A 464 -19.80 8.51 -13.89
C LYS A 464 -21.07 7.76 -13.48
N LEU A 465 -21.56 6.86 -14.32
CA LEU A 465 -22.73 6.03 -13.99
C LEU A 465 -22.45 5.13 -12.78
N GLU A 466 -21.29 4.47 -12.75
CA GLU A 466 -20.87 3.65 -11.61
C GLU A 466 -20.74 4.48 -10.32
N GLU A 467 -20.22 5.70 -10.42
CA GLU A 467 -20.14 6.63 -9.28
C GLU A 467 -21.52 7.00 -8.73
N MET A 468 -22.48 7.34 -9.59
CA MET A 468 -23.86 7.64 -9.21
C MET A 468 -24.55 6.40 -8.61
N THR A 469 -24.36 5.22 -9.19
CA THR A 469 -24.94 3.97 -8.67
C THR A 469 -24.41 3.63 -7.29
N ARG A 470 -23.10 3.80 -7.06
CA ARG A 470 -22.51 3.60 -5.73
C ARG A 470 -23.16 4.50 -4.69
N ARG A 471 -23.36 5.78 -5.01
CA ARG A 471 -24.06 6.75 -4.14
C ARG A 471 -25.51 6.34 -3.89
N PHE A 472 -26.21 5.91 -4.93
CA PHE A 472 -27.58 5.42 -4.84
C PHE A 472 -27.73 4.23 -3.88
N VAL A 473 -26.81 3.26 -3.93
CA VAL A 473 -26.81 2.07 -3.04
C VAL A 473 -26.52 2.45 -1.57
N THR A 474 -25.83 3.55 -1.32
CA THR A 474 -25.56 4.03 0.05
C THR A 474 -26.76 4.73 0.71
N VAL A 475 -27.81 5.05 -0.06
CA VAL A 475 -29.03 5.65 0.50
C VAL A 475 -29.71 4.64 1.43
N PRO A 476 -29.91 4.97 2.71
CA PRO A 476 -30.48 4.03 3.68
C PRO A 476 -31.98 3.81 3.44
N VAL A 477 -32.32 2.82 2.62
CA VAL A 477 -33.73 2.45 2.31
C VAL A 477 -34.47 1.88 3.53
N HIS A 478 -33.75 1.31 4.51
CA HIS A 478 -34.34 0.56 5.64
C HIS A 478 -34.07 1.12 7.05
N LYS A 479 -33.30 2.20 7.23
CA LYS A 479 -32.78 2.59 8.57
C LYS A 479 -33.56 3.67 9.33
N LEU A 480 -34.72 4.13 8.85
CA LEU A 480 -35.50 5.20 9.50
C LEU A 480 -36.97 4.87 9.73
N CYS A 481 -37.38 3.61 9.49
CA CYS A 481 -38.73 3.12 9.78
C CYS A 481 -38.83 2.41 11.14
N GLU A 482 -37.77 2.42 11.96
CA GLU A 482 -37.78 1.95 13.36
C GLU A 482 -37.63 3.09 14.34
#